data_AF-A0A2K9ALP8-F1
#
_entry.id   AF-A0A2K9ALP8-F1
#
_cell.length_a   1.000
_cell.length_b   1.000
_cell.length_c   1.000
_cell.angle_alpha   90.00
_cell.angle_beta   90.00
_cell.angle_gamma   90.00
#
_symmetry.space_group_name_H-M   'P 1'
#
loop_
_entity.id
_entity.type
_entity.pdbx_description
1 polymer ?
#
loop_
_entity_poly.entity_id
_entity_poly.type
_entity_poly.pdbx_seq_one_letter_code
_entity_poly.pdbx_strand_id
1 'polypeptide(L)'
;MKKYLDYLIHKKWLQTLVMTIIPTLIMVLIITSSRFARYSSGGFRDPSELLISIIFMMIVMIVIVIFRFSSLRSAKEVDLYYALPISRQKLFLTHFIYGLLQVIFVWTILYFFSLITVIAKTNGGYAEGWLFLIYFIALFYIIILYSITVFVFLRANTIFDGIAFIILFNVLFLFVAIFFTGRVFLFNTNFSEPFFLNPYYSVAELTAFMTKLSNQISSNDQVRFENASLFIIINTIFYASSAVFAFLYSYRQINETKTESIGQISSSKLGYKFYIPAILITAIQSIFFIGSAVTFVLVIIFVSAGFIGFFIYKRGLKITWVDTAYVLIPTLIGMIIGVMMNGF
;
A
#
# COMPACT_ATOMS: atom_id res chain seq x y z
N MET A 1 -23.91 -18.05 -0.72
CA MET A 1 -22.73 -17.41 -1.33
C MET A 1 -23.08 -16.84 -2.70
N LYS A 2 -23.35 -17.67 -3.72
CA LYS A 2 -23.67 -17.21 -5.10
C LYS A 2 -24.76 -16.14 -5.17
N LYS A 3 -25.97 -16.42 -4.65
CA LYS A 3 -27.08 -15.44 -4.62
C LYS A 3 -26.72 -14.10 -3.97
N TYR A 4 -25.88 -14.13 -2.93
CA TYR A 4 -25.45 -12.92 -2.22
C TYR A 4 -24.35 -12.17 -2.98
N LEU A 5 -23.45 -12.89 -3.65
CA LEU A 5 -22.48 -12.32 -4.57
C LEU A 5 -23.19 -11.61 -5.73
N ASP A 6 -24.17 -12.28 -6.34
CA ASP A 6 -24.98 -11.72 -7.42
C ASP A 6 -25.70 -10.45 -6.95
N TYR A 7 -26.28 -10.47 -5.75
CA TYR A 7 -26.87 -9.27 -5.13
C TYR A 7 -25.85 -8.13 -4.97
N LEU A 8 -24.65 -8.41 -4.47
CA LEU A 8 -23.61 -7.40 -4.32
C LEU A 8 -23.18 -6.82 -5.67
N ILE A 9 -23.02 -7.66 -6.69
CA ILE A 9 -22.72 -7.22 -8.06
C ILE A 9 -23.77 -6.23 -8.53
N HIS A 10 -25.06 -6.60 -8.51
CA HIS A 10 -26.13 -5.74 -9.01
C HIS A 10 -26.27 -4.44 -8.21
N LYS A 11 -26.23 -4.52 -6.87
CA LYS A 11 -26.44 -3.35 -6.01
C LYS A 11 -25.27 -2.37 -6.01
N LYS A 12 -24.04 -2.87 -6.18
CA LYS A 12 -22.82 -2.07 -6.03
C LYS A 12 -22.09 -1.84 -7.36
N TRP A 13 -22.67 -2.27 -8.47
CA TRP A 13 -22.12 -2.05 -9.82
C TRP A 13 -21.83 -0.58 -10.13
N LEU A 14 -22.75 0.32 -9.78
CA LEU A 14 -22.57 1.76 -10.00
C LEU A 14 -21.30 2.28 -9.32
N GLN A 15 -21.03 1.81 -8.10
CA GLN A 15 -19.81 2.18 -7.38
C GLN A 15 -18.55 1.69 -8.09
N THR A 16 -18.57 0.46 -8.61
CA THR A 16 -17.48 -0.09 -9.44
C THR A 16 -17.26 0.74 -10.70
N LEU A 17 -18.33 1.12 -11.39
CA LEU A 17 -18.24 1.97 -12.59
C LEU A 17 -17.62 3.33 -12.27
N VAL A 18 -18.07 4.01 -11.21
CA VAL A 18 -17.52 5.31 -10.82
C VAL A 18 -16.03 5.20 -10.47
N MET A 19 -15.64 4.18 -9.71
CA MET A 19 -14.23 3.91 -9.37
C MET A 19 -13.39 3.49 -10.57
N THR A 20 -14.00 3.08 -11.68
CA THR A 20 -13.30 2.75 -12.92
C THR A 20 -13.17 3.98 -13.81
N ILE A 21 -14.28 4.68 -14.05
CA ILE A 21 -14.37 5.79 -15.01
C ILE A 21 -13.48 6.95 -14.59
N ILE A 22 -13.53 7.36 -13.31
CA ILE A 22 -12.78 8.53 -12.82
C ILE A 22 -11.26 8.37 -13.06
N PRO A 23 -10.58 7.33 -12.52
CA PRO A 23 -9.14 7.19 -12.73
C PRO A 23 -8.81 6.92 -14.20
N THR A 24 -9.67 6.22 -14.95
CA THR A 24 -9.44 5.97 -16.38
C THR A 24 -9.45 7.27 -17.18
N LEU A 25 -10.44 8.14 -16.97
CA LEU A 25 -10.51 9.44 -17.64
C LEU A 25 -9.31 10.33 -17.29
N ILE A 26 -8.95 10.40 -16.00
CA ILE A 26 -7.78 11.17 -15.56
C ILE A 26 -6.52 10.64 -16.24
N MET A 27 -6.35 9.32 -16.30
CA MET A 27 -5.16 8.70 -16.88
C MET A 27 -5.09 8.92 -18.40
N VAL A 28 -6.21 8.78 -19.11
CA VAL A 28 -6.29 9.08 -20.55
C VAL A 28 -5.94 10.55 -20.82
N LEU A 29 -6.40 11.48 -19.98
CA LEU A 29 -6.05 12.91 -20.10
C LEU A 29 -4.56 13.17 -19.84
N ILE A 30 -3.96 12.53 -18.84
CA ILE A 30 -2.52 12.62 -18.55
C ILE A 30 -1.71 12.11 -19.75
N ILE A 31 -2.04 10.94 -20.28
CA ILE A 31 -1.33 10.37 -21.43
C ILE A 31 -1.55 11.21 -22.68
N THR A 32 -2.76 11.76 -22.89
CA THR A 32 -3.06 12.61 -24.05
C THR A 32 -2.31 13.93 -23.98
N SER A 33 -2.07 14.48 -22.78
CA SER A 33 -1.33 15.74 -22.58
C SER A 33 0.19 15.59 -22.49
N SER A 34 0.71 14.38 -22.28
CA SER A 34 2.16 14.12 -22.20
C SER A 34 2.90 14.47 -23.50
N ARG A 35 4.23 14.56 -23.50
CA ARG A 35 5.01 14.73 -24.74
C ARG A 35 5.94 13.54 -24.89
N PHE A 36 5.53 12.57 -25.71
CA PHE A 36 6.38 11.45 -26.12
C PHE A 36 7.37 11.95 -27.18
N ALA A 37 8.44 12.61 -26.73
CA ALA A 37 9.51 13.09 -27.59
C ALA A 37 10.33 11.90 -28.12
N ARG A 38 10.69 11.96 -29.41
CA ARG A 38 11.64 11.04 -30.02
C ARG A 38 13.06 11.59 -29.84
N TYR A 39 14.00 10.78 -29.40
CA TYR A 39 15.40 11.19 -29.32
C TYR A 39 16.00 11.27 -30.72
N SER A 40 16.94 12.20 -30.92
CA SER A 40 17.68 12.37 -32.17
C SER A 40 18.53 11.15 -32.53
N SER A 41 18.96 10.37 -31.54
CA SER A 41 19.68 9.10 -31.68
C SER A 41 18.79 7.92 -32.12
N GLY A 42 17.47 8.13 -32.28
CA GLY A 42 16.48 7.05 -32.38
C GLY A 42 15.91 6.66 -31.02
N GLY A 43 14.72 6.06 -31.00
CA GLY A 43 13.97 5.70 -29.79
C GLY A 43 13.04 6.81 -29.27
N PHE A 44 12.02 6.44 -28.50
CA PHE A 44 11.13 7.38 -27.80
C PHE A 44 11.58 7.57 -26.36
N ARG A 45 11.18 8.66 -25.71
CA ARG A 45 11.27 8.78 -24.25
C ARG A 45 10.44 7.66 -23.60
N ASP A 46 10.96 7.03 -22.55
CA ASP A 46 10.26 5.98 -21.79
C ASP A 46 8.82 6.40 -21.45
N PRO A 47 7.81 5.56 -21.73
CA PRO A 47 6.42 5.86 -21.45
C PRO A 47 6.11 5.69 -19.95
N SER A 48 6.93 6.34 -19.11
CA SER A 48 6.84 6.35 -17.65
C SER A 48 5.49 6.84 -17.14
N GLU A 49 4.79 7.65 -17.94
CA GLU A 49 3.43 8.09 -17.67
C GLU A 49 2.48 6.91 -17.50
N LEU A 50 2.70 5.79 -18.20
CA LEU A 50 1.91 4.56 -18.05
C LEU A 50 1.97 4.03 -16.61
N LEU A 51 3.10 4.19 -15.91
CA LEU A 51 3.29 3.73 -14.53
C LEU A 51 2.40 4.50 -13.53
N ILE A 52 1.93 5.71 -13.89
CA ILE A 52 0.99 6.48 -13.07
C ILE A 52 -0.33 5.72 -12.89
N SER A 53 -0.73 4.88 -13.85
CA SER A 53 -1.91 4.02 -13.73
C SER A 53 -1.81 3.06 -12.54
N ILE A 54 -0.61 2.57 -12.23
CA ILE A 54 -0.36 1.70 -11.08
C ILE A 54 -0.60 2.48 -9.78
N ILE A 55 -0.12 3.72 -9.68
CA ILE A 55 -0.32 4.58 -8.50
C ILE A 55 -1.81 4.81 -8.27
N PHE A 56 -2.56 5.17 -9.31
CA PHE A 56 -4.02 5.33 -9.20
C PHE A 56 -4.68 4.04 -8.73
N MET A 57 -4.26 2.89 -9.27
CA MET A 57 -4.81 1.60 -8.89
C MET A 57 -4.54 1.25 -7.43
N MET A 58 -3.36 1.58 -6.89
CA MET A 58 -3.04 1.37 -5.48
C MET A 58 -3.94 2.21 -4.55
N ILE A 59 -4.24 3.45 -4.94
CA ILE A 59 -5.18 4.31 -4.19
C ILE A 59 -6.60 3.76 -4.28
N VAL A 60 -7.06 3.41 -5.48
CA VAL A 60 -8.42 2.89 -5.70
C VAL A 60 -8.63 1.55 -4.99
N MET A 61 -7.62 0.69 -4.94
CA MET A 61 -7.64 -0.56 -4.18
C MET A 61 -7.93 -0.30 -2.68
N ILE A 62 -7.24 0.67 -2.06
CA ILE A 62 -7.48 1.05 -0.66
C ILE A 62 -8.94 1.51 -0.48
N VAL A 63 -9.43 2.35 -1.39
CA VAL A 63 -10.80 2.84 -1.38
C VAL A 63 -11.81 1.68 -1.50
N ILE A 64 -11.57 0.71 -2.39
CA ILE A 64 -12.41 -0.49 -2.54
C ILE A 64 -12.44 -1.27 -1.23
N VAL A 65 -11.29 -1.53 -0.60
CA VAL A 65 -11.22 -2.25 0.69
C VAL A 65 -12.08 -1.55 1.74
N ILE A 66 -11.92 -0.23 1.89
CA ILE A 66 -12.70 0.56 2.85
C ILE A 66 -14.19 0.37 2.59
N PHE A 67 -14.66 0.57 1.35
CA PHE A 67 -16.07 0.47 1.03
C PHE A 67 -16.65 -0.96 1.06
N ARG A 68 -15.83 -2.00 0.93
CA ARG A 68 -16.30 -3.39 0.99
C ARG A 68 -16.40 -3.90 2.40
N PHE A 69 -15.47 -3.50 3.26
CA PHE A 69 -15.42 -3.99 4.63
C PHE A 69 -15.99 -2.98 5.64
N SER A 70 -16.33 -1.75 5.24
CA SER A 70 -16.98 -0.76 6.10
C SER A 70 -18.29 -1.26 6.69
N SER A 71 -19.07 -2.02 5.92
CA SER A 71 -20.35 -2.56 6.37
C SER A 71 -20.20 -3.57 7.51
N LEU A 72 -19.06 -4.26 7.58
CA LEU A 72 -18.73 -5.18 8.68
C LEU A 72 -18.16 -4.46 9.91
N ARG A 73 -17.94 -3.14 9.83
CA ARG A 73 -17.35 -2.30 10.89
C ARG A 73 -18.22 -1.11 11.27
N SER A 74 -19.42 -1.02 10.71
CA SER A 74 -20.43 -0.02 11.05
C SER A 74 -21.37 -0.56 12.11
N ALA A 75 -21.47 0.09 13.26
CA ALA A 75 -22.39 -0.30 14.33
C ALA A 75 -23.86 -0.32 13.87
N LYS A 76 -24.23 0.54 12.90
CA LYS A 76 -25.60 0.63 12.37
C LYS A 76 -25.97 -0.54 11.46
N GLU A 77 -24.98 -1.10 10.76
CA GLU A 77 -25.24 -2.09 9.70
C GLU A 77 -24.89 -3.51 10.13
N VAL A 78 -24.03 -3.67 11.13
CA VAL A 78 -23.52 -4.97 11.58
C VAL A 78 -24.62 -5.93 12.00
N ASP A 79 -25.62 -5.44 12.74
CA ASP A 79 -26.73 -6.29 13.19
C ASP A 79 -27.55 -6.81 12.00
N LEU A 80 -27.76 -5.97 10.98
CA LEU A 80 -28.44 -6.38 9.75
C LEU A 80 -27.64 -7.45 8.99
N TYR A 81 -26.32 -7.25 8.83
CA TYR A 81 -25.47 -8.16 8.07
C TYR A 81 -25.23 -9.50 8.80
N TYR A 82 -25.15 -9.50 10.13
CA TYR A 82 -24.99 -10.72 10.93
C TYR A 82 -26.30 -11.41 11.28
N ALA A 83 -27.45 -10.77 11.11
CA ALA A 83 -28.76 -11.42 11.16
C ALA A 83 -29.06 -12.26 9.90
N LEU A 84 -28.31 -12.08 8.81
CA LEU A 84 -28.49 -12.90 7.60
C LEU A 84 -28.21 -14.38 7.91
N PRO A 85 -28.95 -15.34 7.31
CA PRO A 85 -28.74 -16.78 7.49
C PRO A 85 -27.51 -17.28 6.69
N ILE A 86 -26.37 -16.60 6.86
CA ILE A 86 -25.10 -16.86 6.19
C ILE A 86 -24.01 -16.82 7.26
N SER A 87 -23.10 -17.80 7.27
CA SER A 87 -21.99 -17.78 8.22
C SER A 87 -21.08 -16.57 7.99
N ARG A 88 -20.49 -16.03 9.06
CA ARG A 88 -19.60 -14.85 9.00
C ARG A 88 -18.41 -15.07 8.07
N GLN A 89 -17.85 -16.29 8.05
CA GLN A 89 -16.83 -16.69 7.08
C GLN A 89 -17.29 -16.60 5.63
N LYS A 90 -18.49 -17.11 5.30
CA LYS A 90 -19.04 -17.02 3.95
C LYS A 90 -19.35 -15.57 3.58
N LEU A 91 -19.78 -14.76 4.54
CA LEU A 91 -19.99 -13.33 4.35
C LEU A 91 -18.67 -12.63 4.02
N PHE A 92 -17.64 -12.80 4.86
CA PHE A 92 -16.28 -12.28 4.60
C PHE A 92 -15.76 -12.72 3.24
N LEU A 93 -15.84 -14.01 2.93
CA LEU A 93 -15.36 -14.56 1.66
C LEU A 93 -16.09 -13.94 0.47
N THR A 94 -17.40 -13.71 0.58
CA THR A 94 -18.16 -13.07 -0.49
C THR A 94 -17.72 -11.61 -0.70
N HIS A 95 -17.55 -10.85 0.37
CA HIS A 95 -17.03 -9.47 0.30
C HIS A 95 -15.59 -9.43 -0.26
N PHE A 96 -14.75 -10.38 0.15
CA PHE A 96 -13.37 -10.49 -0.30
C PHE A 96 -13.29 -10.79 -1.80
N ILE A 97 -14.00 -11.82 -2.28
CA ILE A 97 -14.04 -12.22 -3.70
C ILE A 97 -14.63 -11.09 -4.54
N TYR A 98 -15.74 -10.48 -4.10
CA TYR A 98 -16.35 -9.38 -4.83
C TYR A 98 -15.40 -8.17 -4.95
N GLY A 99 -14.75 -7.78 -3.85
CA GLY A 99 -13.78 -6.69 -3.87
C GLY A 99 -12.57 -7.02 -4.76
N LEU A 100 -12.11 -8.27 -4.78
CA LEU A 100 -11.05 -8.71 -5.68
C LEU A 100 -11.47 -8.65 -7.15
N LEU A 101 -12.68 -9.12 -7.50
CA LEU A 101 -13.23 -8.96 -8.85
C LEU A 101 -13.36 -7.49 -9.25
N GLN A 102 -13.79 -6.63 -8.32
CA GLN A 102 -13.89 -5.19 -8.55
C GLN A 102 -12.51 -4.57 -8.83
N VAL A 103 -11.50 -4.94 -8.04
CA VAL A 103 -10.10 -4.51 -8.22
C VAL A 103 -9.56 -4.96 -9.59
N ILE A 104 -9.76 -6.23 -9.96
CA ILE A 104 -9.34 -6.75 -11.27
C ILE A 104 -10.02 -5.97 -12.40
N PHE A 105 -11.34 -5.81 -12.33
CA PHE A 105 -12.11 -5.11 -13.35
C PHE A 105 -11.65 -3.66 -13.55
N VAL A 106 -11.46 -2.92 -12.45
CA VAL A 106 -10.96 -1.53 -12.49
C VAL A 106 -9.58 -1.49 -13.13
N TRP A 107 -8.67 -2.37 -12.70
CA TRP A 107 -7.30 -2.41 -13.24
C TRP A 107 -7.29 -2.73 -14.74
N THR A 108 -8.07 -3.73 -15.18
CA THR A 108 -8.18 -4.10 -16.59
C THR A 108 -8.60 -2.90 -17.42
N ILE A 109 -9.70 -2.22 -17.08
CA ILE A 109 -10.18 -1.09 -17.88
C ILE A 109 -9.18 0.08 -17.83
N LEU A 110 -8.72 0.47 -16.64
CA LEU A 110 -7.76 1.54 -16.47
C LEU A 110 -6.50 1.30 -17.31
N TYR A 111 -5.93 0.10 -17.22
CA TYR A 111 -4.69 -0.25 -17.89
C TYR A 111 -4.84 -0.32 -19.42
N PHE A 112 -5.86 -1.01 -19.93
CA PHE A 112 -6.04 -1.17 -21.38
C PHE A 112 -6.36 0.16 -22.06
N PHE A 113 -7.20 1.01 -21.47
CA PHE A 113 -7.45 2.35 -22.03
C PHE A 113 -6.18 3.22 -22.01
N SER A 114 -5.38 3.12 -20.95
CA SER A 114 -4.07 3.79 -20.88
C SER A 114 -3.13 3.29 -21.99
N LEU A 115 -3.00 1.98 -22.15
CA LEU A 115 -2.14 1.35 -23.16
C LEU A 115 -2.58 1.72 -24.58
N ILE A 116 -3.87 1.64 -24.89
CA ILE A 116 -4.42 2.02 -26.19
C ILE A 116 -4.12 3.50 -26.49
N THR A 117 -4.25 4.38 -25.49
CA THR A 117 -3.94 5.80 -25.65
C THR A 117 -2.46 6.02 -25.96
N VAL A 118 -1.54 5.29 -25.30
CA VAL A 118 -0.10 5.34 -25.60
C VAL A 118 0.18 4.87 -27.02
N ILE A 119 -0.38 3.73 -27.43
CA ILE A 119 -0.19 3.15 -28.77
C ILE A 119 -0.70 4.10 -29.85
N ALA A 120 -1.92 4.63 -29.67
CA ALA A 120 -2.53 5.55 -30.62
C ALA A 120 -1.73 6.85 -30.76
N LYS A 121 -1.19 7.38 -29.66
CA LYS A 121 -0.44 8.63 -29.67
C LYS A 121 0.97 8.49 -30.24
N THR A 122 1.57 7.32 -30.11
CA THR A 122 2.94 7.06 -30.59
C THR A 122 2.99 6.31 -31.91
N ASN A 123 1.83 6.00 -32.51
CA ASN A 123 1.68 5.20 -33.71
C ASN A 123 2.43 3.85 -33.62
N GLY A 124 2.36 3.19 -32.47
CA GLY A 124 3.07 1.92 -32.24
C GLY A 124 4.59 2.07 -32.19
N GLY A 125 5.07 3.15 -31.55
CA GLY A 125 6.50 3.49 -31.50
C GLY A 125 7.33 2.65 -30.52
N TYR A 126 6.70 1.82 -29.69
CA TYR A 126 7.32 1.01 -28.65
C TYR A 126 7.14 -0.48 -28.95
N ALA A 127 7.94 -1.34 -28.34
CA ALA A 127 7.67 -2.78 -28.33
C ALA A 127 6.53 -3.09 -27.35
N GLU A 128 5.29 -3.15 -27.85
CA GLU A 128 4.08 -3.24 -27.04
C GLU A 128 3.97 -4.52 -26.23
N GLY A 129 4.67 -5.59 -26.63
CA GLY A 129 4.73 -6.85 -25.87
C GLY A 129 5.25 -6.66 -24.44
N TRP A 130 6.27 -5.83 -24.25
CA TRP A 130 6.81 -5.52 -22.92
C TRP A 130 5.84 -4.67 -22.10
N LEU A 131 5.17 -3.70 -22.74
CA LEU A 131 4.12 -2.94 -22.09
C LEU A 131 2.98 -3.87 -21.68
N PHE A 132 2.55 -4.81 -22.52
CA PHE A 132 1.51 -5.75 -22.15
C PHE A 132 1.86 -6.59 -20.91
N LEU A 133 3.13 -6.96 -20.70
CA LEU A 133 3.56 -7.69 -19.50
C LEU A 133 3.39 -6.90 -18.19
N ILE A 134 3.44 -5.56 -18.23
CA ILE A 134 3.17 -4.70 -17.06
C ILE A 134 1.77 -4.99 -16.49
N TYR A 135 0.79 -5.30 -17.34
CA TYR A 135 -0.57 -5.66 -16.91
C TYR A 135 -0.56 -6.80 -15.90
N PHE A 136 0.12 -7.92 -16.24
CA PHE A 136 0.14 -9.11 -15.41
C PHE A 136 0.98 -8.93 -14.15
N ILE A 137 2.11 -8.23 -14.27
CA ILE A 137 2.98 -7.91 -13.13
C ILE A 137 2.18 -7.10 -12.11
N ALA A 138 1.59 -5.98 -12.53
CA ALA A 138 0.82 -5.14 -11.62
C ALA A 138 -0.40 -5.87 -11.07
N LEU A 139 -1.14 -6.64 -11.88
CA LEU A 139 -2.28 -7.44 -11.43
C LEU A 139 -1.91 -8.41 -10.31
N PHE A 140 -0.78 -9.10 -10.45
CA PHE A 140 -0.26 -10.01 -9.43
C PHE A 140 0.01 -9.30 -8.10
N TYR A 141 0.72 -8.16 -8.12
CA TYR A 141 1.00 -7.40 -6.90
C TYR A 141 -0.25 -6.74 -6.31
N ILE A 142 -1.19 -6.29 -7.13
CA ILE A 142 -2.46 -5.74 -6.67
C ILE A 142 -3.23 -6.79 -5.84
N ILE A 143 -3.25 -8.06 -6.25
CA ILE A 143 -3.91 -9.15 -5.50
C ILE A 143 -3.23 -9.38 -4.14
N ILE A 144 -1.89 -9.37 -4.11
CA ILE A 144 -1.09 -9.49 -2.89
C ILE A 144 -1.42 -8.34 -1.93
N LEU A 145 -1.32 -7.10 -2.41
CA LEU A 145 -1.51 -5.89 -1.61
C LEU A 145 -2.95 -5.73 -1.15
N TYR A 146 -3.92 -6.13 -1.96
CA TYR A 146 -5.33 -6.16 -1.58
C TYR A 146 -5.54 -7.04 -0.35
N SER A 147 -4.98 -8.25 -0.35
CA SER A 147 -5.10 -9.20 0.77
C SER A 147 -4.52 -8.65 2.08
N ILE A 148 -3.35 -8.03 2.00
CA ILE A 148 -2.70 -7.39 3.15
C ILE A 148 -3.53 -6.19 3.65
N THR A 149 -4.00 -5.35 2.73
CA THR A 149 -4.80 -4.16 3.07
C THR A 149 -6.12 -4.54 3.74
N VAL A 150 -6.80 -5.59 3.27
CA VAL A 150 -7.99 -6.14 3.92
C VAL A 150 -7.67 -6.60 5.35
N PHE A 151 -6.57 -7.31 5.55
CA PHE A 151 -6.16 -7.76 6.87
C PHE A 151 -5.92 -6.59 7.84
N VAL A 152 -5.18 -5.57 7.38
CA VAL A 152 -4.88 -4.36 8.16
C VAL A 152 -6.18 -3.63 8.53
N PHE A 153 -7.08 -3.43 7.56
CA PHE A 153 -8.37 -2.78 7.79
C PHE A 153 -9.21 -3.54 8.82
N LEU A 154 -9.25 -4.87 8.72
CA LEU A 154 -10.04 -5.72 9.62
C LEU A 154 -9.47 -5.83 11.04
N ARG A 155 -8.27 -5.30 11.33
CA ARG A 155 -7.77 -5.17 12.71
C ARG A 155 -8.54 -4.13 13.51
N ALA A 156 -9.19 -3.18 12.82
CA ALA A 156 -9.94 -2.13 13.46
C ALA A 156 -11.36 -2.58 13.84
N ASN A 157 -11.87 -1.99 14.92
CA ASN A 157 -13.24 -2.14 15.37
C ASN A 157 -14.18 -1.10 14.73
N THR A 158 -13.62 -0.05 14.13
CA THR A 158 -14.38 1.01 13.43
C THR A 158 -13.79 1.33 12.06
N ILE A 159 -14.61 1.91 11.19
CA ILE A 159 -14.19 2.32 9.84
C ILE A 159 -13.03 3.32 9.92
N PHE A 160 -13.14 4.32 10.81
CA PHE A 160 -12.13 5.37 10.96
C PHE A 160 -10.78 4.80 11.41
N ASP A 161 -10.78 3.91 12.41
CA ASP A 161 -9.56 3.24 12.85
C ASP A 161 -8.98 2.32 11.76
N GLY A 162 -9.83 1.71 10.93
CA GLY A 162 -9.39 0.88 9.79
C GLY A 162 -8.64 1.70 8.75
N ILE A 163 -9.14 2.90 8.43
CA ILE A 163 -8.47 3.86 7.54
C ILE A 163 -7.14 4.30 8.16
N ALA A 164 -7.14 4.66 9.45
CA ALA A 164 -5.92 5.07 10.15
C ALA A 164 -4.87 3.96 10.15
N PHE A 165 -5.26 2.69 10.34
CA PHE A 165 -4.33 1.56 10.30
C PHE A 165 -3.72 1.34 8.92
N ILE A 166 -4.47 1.53 7.83
CA ILE A 166 -3.90 1.46 6.47
C ILE A 166 -2.87 2.58 6.28
N ILE A 167 -3.18 3.80 6.71
CA ILE A 167 -2.24 4.94 6.59
C ILE A 167 -0.97 4.65 7.39
N LEU A 168 -1.13 4.27 8.66
CA LEU A 168 -0.02 3.94 9.55
C LEU A 168 0.83 2.78 9.02
N PHE A 169 0.20 1.76 8.42
CA PHE A 169 0.93 0.66 7.76
C PHE A 169 1.82 1.18 6.62
N ASN A 170 1.29 2.01 5.73
CA ASN A 170 2.06 2.57 4.61
C ASN A 170 3.19 3.48 5.10
N VAL A 171 2.93 4.31 6.11
CA VAL A 171 3.94 5.19 6.72
C VAL A 171 5.04 4.38 7.41
N LEU A 172 4.68 3.29 8.12
CA LEU A 172 5.67 2.41 8.74
C LEU A 172 6.61 1.82 7.69
N PHE A 173 6.09 1.25 6.60
CA PHE A 173 6.94 0.63 5.58
C PHE A 173 7.77 1.62 4.75
N LEU A 174 7.39 2.91 4.74
CA LEU A 174 8.27 3.98 4.25
C LEU A 174 9.53 4.09 5.11
N PHE A 175 9.39 4.15 6.44
CA PHE A 175 10.52 4.35 7.36
C PHE A 175 11.30 3.07 7.66
N VAL A 176 10.64 1.91 7.68
CA VAL A 176 11.33 0.61 7.80
C VAL A 176 12.29 0.41 6.64
N ALA A 177 11.85 0.72 5.41
CA ALA A 177 12.71 0.65 4.24
C ALA A 177 13.96 1.53 4.40
N ILE A 178 13.77 2.80 4.75
CA ILE A 178 14.87 3.76 4.96
C ILE A 178 15.83 3.29 6.08
N PHE A 179 15.30 2.74 7.18
CA PHE A 179 16.10 2.31 8.31
C PHE A 179 17.10 1.20 7.93
N PHE A 180 16.60 0.11 7.35
CA PHE A 180 17.45 -1.04 7.06
C PHE A 180 18.54 -0.69 6.06
N THR A 181 18.23 0.16 5.10
CA THR A 181 19.09 0.35 3.94
C THR A 181 20.00 1.55 4.05
N GLY A 182 19.53 2.65 4.64
CA GLY A 182 20.33 3.83 4.85
C GLY A 182 21.39 3.67 5.94
N ARG A 183 21.34 2.61 6.78
CA ARG A 183 22.22 2.47 7.95
C ARG A 183 22.68 1.06 8.28
N VAL A 184 21.78 0.06 8.35
CA VAL A 184 22.19 -1.33 8.71
C VAL A 184 23.04 -1.97 7.60
N PHE A 185 22.71 -1.68 6.34
CA PHE A 185 23.38 -2.24 5.18
C PHE A 185 24.42 -1.32 4.51
N LEU A 186 24.71 -0.14 5.07
CA LEU A 186 25.69 0.82 4.50
C LEU A 186 27.06 0.20 4.18
N PHE A 187 27.47 -0.82 4.96
CA PHE A 187 28.77 -1.48 4.83
C PHE A 187 28.73 -2.75 3.98
N ASN A 188 27.56 -3.14 3.46
CA ASN A 188 27.43 -4.32 2.62
C ASN A 188 27.10 -3.87 1.20
N THR A 189 28.11 -3.91 0.32
CA THR A 189 27.98 -3.58 -1.11
C THR A 189 26.94 -4.43 -1.83
N ASN A 190 26.53 -5.57 -1.25
CA ASN A 190 25.50 -6.43 -1.83
C ASN A 190 24.07 -5.91 -1.56
N PHE A 191 23.86 -4.99 -0.61
CA PHE A 191 22.55 -4.47 -0.20
C PHE A 191 22.41 -2.97 -0.48
N SER A 192 22.43 -2.61 -1.77
CA SER A 192 22.43 -1.21 -2.23
C SER A 192 21.05 -0.61 -2.53
N GLU A 193 19.96 -1.39 -2.42
CA GLU A 193 18.62 -0.94 -2.86
C GLU A 193 17.72 -0.52 -1.69
N PRO A 194 17.53 0.80 -1.45
CA PRO A 194 17.05 1.27 -0.17
C PRO A 194 15.59 0.97 0.16
N PHE A 195 14.81 0.62 -0.85
CA PHE A 195 13.38 0.46 -0.73
C PHE A 195 12.91 -0.99 -0.84
N PHE A 196 13.81 -1.99 -0.83
CA PHE A 196 13.41 -3.38 -1.08
C PHE A 196 12.45 -3.97 -0.04
N LEU A 197 12.35 -3.40 1.16
CA LEU A 197 11.37 -3.81 2.18
C LEU A 197 10.01 -3.11 2.01
N ASN A 198 9.85 -2.24 1.02
CA ASN A 198 8.59 -1.57 0.76
C ASN A 198 7.64 -2.50 -0.01
N PRO A 199 6.33 -2.57 0.33
CA PRO A 199 5.36 -3.42 -0.36
C PRO A 199 5.20 -3.12 -1.86
N TYR A 200 5.60 -1.93 -2.31
CA TYR A 200 5.50 -1.49 -3.69
C TYR A 200 6.81 -1.64 -4.48
N TYR A 201 7.90 -2.10 -3.87
CA TYR A 201 9.22 -2.14 -4.51
C TYR A 201 9.27 -3.01 -5.76
N SER A 202 8.88 -4.29 -5.64
CA SER A 202 9.01 -5.22 -6.77
C SER A 202 8.12 -4.84 -7.95
N VAL A 203 6.92 -4.33 -7.70
CA VAL A 203 6.06 -3.84 -8.79
C VAL A 203 6.67 -2.61 -9.46
N ALA A 204 7.24 -1.68 -8.69
CA ALA A 204 7.88 -0.49 -9.25
C ALA A 204 9.09 -0.86 -10.12
N GLU A 205 10.02 -1.67 -9.62
CA GLU A 205 11.23 -2.04 -10.35
C GLU A 205 10.93 -2.90 -11.59
N LEU A 206 10.05 -3.91 -11.46
CA LEU A 206 9.70 -4.75 -12.60
C LEU A 206 8.99 -3.96 -13.70
N THR A 207 8.05 -3.08 -13.34
CA THR A 207 7.29 -2.32 -14.34
C THR A 207 8.13 -1.19 -14.96
N ALA A 208 9.03 -0.57 -14.20
CA ALA A 208 10.03 0.35 -14.74
C ALA A 208 10.98 -0.37 -15.71
N PHE A 209 11.43 -1.58 -15.39
CA PHE A 209 12.26 -2.38 -16.28
C PHE A 209 11.53 -2.75 -17.57
N MET A 210 10.27 -3.18 -17.50
CA MET A 210 9.46 -3.46 -18.70
C MET A 210 9.24 -2.21 -19.57
N THR A 211 9.07 -1.04 -18.95
CA THR A 211 8.94 0.24 -19.67
C THR A 211 10.22 0.61 -20.42
N LYS A 212 11.40 0.30 -19.86
CA LYS A 212 12.68 0.49 -20.54
C LYS A 212 12.89 -0.53 -21.66
N LEU A 213 12.51 -1.78 -21.43
CA LEU A 213 12.56 -2.83 -22.46
C LEU A 213 11.71 -2.50 -23.68
N SER A 214 10.59 -1.80 -23.50
CA SER A 214 9.75 -1.38 -24.62
C SER A 214 10.44 -0.37 -25.55
N ASN A 215 11.57 0.22 -25.13
CA ASN A 215 12.29 1.27 -25.83
C ASN A 215 13.67 0.86 -26.37
N GLN A 216 14.00 -0.43 -26.30
CA GLN A 216 15.35 -0.98 -26.53
C GLN A 216 16.34 -0.57 -25.43
N ILE A 217 17.10 -1.55 -24.98
CA ILE A 217 17.86 -1.50 -23.73
C ILE A 217 19.10 -0.60 -23.85
N SER A 218 19.37 0.21 -22.83
CA SER A 218 20.71 0.71 -22.55
C SER A 218 21.48 -0.29 -21.69
N SER A 219 22.77 -0.55 -21.96
CA SER A 219 23.58 -1.53 -21.22
C SER A 219 23.62 -1.27 -19.71
N ASN A 220 23.54 -0.01 -19.28
CA ASN A 220 23.50 0.36 -17.87
C ASN A 220 22.20 -0.06 -17.16
N ASP A 221 21.07 -0.13 -17.88
CA ASP A 221 19.79 -0.53 -17.29
C ASP A 221 19.71 -2.04 -17.02
N GLN A 222 20.40 -2.86 -17.82
CA GLN A 222 20.56 -4.29 -17.57
C GLN A 222 21.32 -4.56 -16.27
N VAL A 223 22.48 -3.93 -16.10
CA VAL A 223 23.31 -4.09 -14.90
C VAL A 223 22.55 -3.69 -13.64
N ARG A 224 21.77 -2.61 -13.69
CA ARG A 224 20.93 -2.19 -12.56
C ARG A 224 19.86 -3.23 -12.24
N PHE A 225 19.18 -3.77 -13.24
CA PHE A 225 18.16 -4.79 -13.03
C PHE A 225 18.73 -6.10 -12.47
N GLU A 226 19.89 -6.53 -12.97
CA GLU A 226 20.59 -7.71 -12.45
C GLU A 226 20.88 -7.58 -10.95
N ASN A 227 21.35 -6.41 -10.53
CA ASN A 227 21.59 -6.11 -9.11
C ASN A 227 20.29 -6.07 -8.29
N ALA A 228 19.20 -5.55 -8.86
CA ALA A 228 17.89 -5.48 -8.19
C ALA A 228 17.13 -6.82 -8.14
N SER A 229 17.47 -7.78 -9.00
CA SER A 229 16.70 -9.02 -9.21
C SER A 229 16.53 -9.86 -7.94
N LEU A 230 17.60 -10.02 -7.15
CA LEU A 230 17.57 -10.74 -5.88
C LEU A 230 16.61 -10.06 -4.88
N PHE A 231 16.64 -8.72 -4.81
CA PHE A 231 15.76 -7.94 -3.96
C PHE A 231 14.30 -8.05 -4.35
N ILE A 232 14.03 -8.04 -5.66
CA ILE A 232 12.70 -8.26 -6.21
C ILE A 232 12.19 -9.63 -5.77
N ILE A 233 12.99 -10.69 -5.89
CA ILE A 233 12.61 -12.05 -5.50
C ILE A 233 12.30 -12.13 -4.00
N ILE A 234 13.18 -11.62 -3.14
CA ILE A 234 13.00 -11.62 -1.68
C ILE A 234 11.72 -10.87 -1.30
N ASN A 235 11.53 -9.66 -1.81
CA ASN A 235 10.33 -8.85 -1.55
C ASN A 235 9.06 -9.59 -2.01
N THR A 236 9.10 -10.18 -3.21
CA THR A 236 7.96 -10.92 -3.78
C THR A 236 7.56 -12.09 -2.89
N ILE A 237 8.53 -12.91 -2.49
CA ILE A 237 8.29 -14.08 -1.63
C ILE A 237 7.72 -13.61 -0.29
N PHE A 238 8.35 -12.62 0.35
CA PHE A 238 7.91 -12.10 1.63
C PHE A 238 6.46 -11.60 1.61
N TYR A 239 6.10 -10.78 0.62
CA TYR A 239 4.75 -10.21 0.52
C TYR A 239 3.72 -11.21 0.02
N ALA A 240 4.06 -12.14 -0.88
CA ALA A 240 3.17 -13.21 -1.29
C ALA A 240 2.83 -14.13 -0.10
N SER A 241 3.83 -14.56 0.67
CA SER A 241 3.61 -15.35 1.89
C SER A 241 2.79 -14.57 2.93
N SER A 242 3.08 -13.29 3.12
CA SER A 242 2.33 -12.42 4.03
C SER A 242 0.88 -12.25 3.61
N ALA A 243 0.59 -12.14 2.30
CA ALA A 243 -0.77 -12.04 1.77
C ALA A 243 -1.58 -13.31 2.03
N VAL A 244 -0.99 -14.49 1.82
CA VAL A 244 -1.62 -15.79 2.12
C VAL A 244 -1.93 -15.89 3.62
N PHE A 245 -0.96 -15.56 4.48
CA PHE A 245 -1.15 -15.56 5.92
C PHE A 245 -2.23 -14.56 6.35
N ALA A 246 -2.20 -13.34 5.83
CA ALA A 246 -3.16 -12.27 6.09
C ALA A 246 -4.59 -12.69 5.74
N PHE A 247 -4.78 -13.34 4.59
CA PHE A 247 -6.08 -13.88 4.18
C PHE A 247 -6.55 -15.00 5.11
N LEU A 248 -5.72 -16.03 5.34
CA LEU A 248 -6.09 -17.18 6.18
C LEU A 248 -6.40 -16.78 7.62
N TYR A 249 -5.59 -15.87 8.18
CA TYR A 249 -5.81 -15.34 9.51
C TYR A 249 -7.11 -14.54 9.60
N SER A 250 -7.37 -13.65 8.63
CA SER A 250 -8.60 -12.86 8.58
C SER A 250 -9.84 -13.75 8.41
N TYR A 251 -9.74 -14.80 7.61
CA TYR A 251 -10.80 -15.80 7.42
C TYR A 251 -11.12 -16.57 8.70
N ARG A 252 -10.11 -16.95 9.50
CA ARG A 252 -10.33 -17.63 10.78
C ARG A 252 -10.92 -16.69 11.83
N GLN A 253 -10.34 -15.52 11.99
CA GLN A 253 -10.67 -14.63 13.10
C GLN A 253 -12.05 -13.95 12.99
N ILE A 254 -12.64 -13.86 11.79
CA ILE A 254 -13.97 -13.26 11.64
C ILE A 254 -15.04 -13.98 12.47
N ASN A 255 -14.85 -15.27 12.74
CA ASN A 255 -15.74 -16.04 13.62
C ASN A 255 -15.51 -15.75 15.11
N GLU A 256 -14.27 -15.48 15.50
CA GLU A 256 -13.89 -15.17 16.89
C GLU A 256 -14.20 -13.72 17.27
N THR A 257 -14.43 -12.85 16.28
CA THR A 257 -14.68 -11.43 16.51
C THR A 257 -16.06 -11.24 17.13
N LYS A 258 -16.11 -10.71 18.36
CA LYS A 258 -17.37 -10.40 19.04
C LYS A 258 -18.05 -9.20 18.40
N THR A 259 -19.36 -9.28 18.18
CA THR A 259 -20.14 -8.20 17.54
C THR A 259 -20.19 -6.94 18.39
N GLU A 260 -20.24 -7.10 19.73
CA GLU A 260 -20.21 -6.02 20.72
C GLU A 260 -18.96 -5.12 20.61
N SER A 261 -17.85 -5.65 20.09
CA SER A 261 -16.62 -4.88 19.93
C SER A 261 -16.68 -3.90 18.75
N ILE A 262 -17.62 -4.09 17.83
CA ILE A 262 -17.73 -3.26 16.62
C ILE A 262 -18.33 -1.90 16.99
N GLY A 263 -17.71 -0.82 16.53
CA GLY A 263 -18.05 0.56 16.94
C GLY A 263 -17.25 1.06 18.15
N GLN A 264 -16.72 0.16 18.97
CA GLN A 264 -15.89 0.50 20.13
C GLN A 264 -14.45 0.88 19.74
N ILE A 265 -13.67 1.35 20.71
CA ILE A 265 -12.26 1.69 20.51
C ILE A 265 -11.48 0.44 20.08
N SER A 266 -10.66 0.56 19.05
CA SER A 266 -9.89 -0.55 18.50
C SER A 266 -8.77 -1.00 19.46
N SER A 267 -8.88 -2.21 20.04
CA SER A 267 -7.91 -2.75 21.00
C SER A 267 -6.88 -3.72 20.39
N SER A 268 -6.84 -3.84 19.05
CA SER A 268 -5.92 -4.73 18.34
C SER A 268 -4.46 -4.47 18.72
N LYS A 269 -3.70 -5.56 18.92
CA LYS A 269 -2.24 -5.51 19.12
C LYS A 269 -1.55 -4.87 17.91
N LEU A 270 -1.97 -5.22 16.70
CA LEU A 270 -1.55 -4.58 15.44
C LEU A 270 -2.46 -3.39 15.16
N GLY A 271 -2.29 -2.32 15.94
CA GLY A 271 -3.04 -1.08 15.85
C GLY A 271 -2.18 0.11 16.29
N TYR A 272 -2.79 1.18 16.81
CA TYR A 272 -2.07 2.39 17.23
C TYR A 272 -0.88 2.10 18.18
N LYS A 273 -1.08 1.18 19.13
CA LYS A 273 -0.07 0.78 20.11
C LYS A 273 1.14 0.03 19.52
N PHE A 274 1.06 -0.42 18.27
CA PHE A 274 2.18 -1.02 17.56
C PHE A 274 2.73 -0.06 16.51
N TYR A 275 1.87 0.47 15.65
CA TYR A 275 2.31 1.29 14.52
C TYR A 275 2.98 2.59 14.96
N ILE A 276 2.42 3.32 15.93
CA ILE A 276 3.00 4.60 16.35
C ILE A 276 4.40 4.39 16.95
N PRO A 277 4.61 3.51 17.95
CA PRO A 277 5.95 3.19 18.44
C PRO A 277 6.92 2.74 17.35
N ALA A 278 6.49 1.85 16.46
CA ALA A 278 7.35 1.32 15.41
C ALA A 278 7.77 2.41 14.42
N ILE A 279 6.83 3.30 14.02
CA ILE A 279 7.12 4.47 13.18
C ILE A 279 8.11 5.39 13.88
N LEU A 280 7.91 5.70 15.16
CA LEU A 280 8.81 6.60 15.90
C LEU A 280 10.23 6.03 15.99
N ILE A 281 10.40 4.75 16.33
CA ILE A 281 11.71 4.10 16.34
C ILE A 281 12.35 4.19 14.96
N THR A 282 11.60 3.85 13.91
CA THR A 282 12.12 3.76 12.55
C THR A 282 12.42 5.10 11.88
N ALA A 283 11.56 6.09 12.11
CA ALA A 283 11.71 7.43 11.57
C ALA A 283 12.78 8.24 12.29
N ILE A 284 12.78 8.24 13.63
CA ILE A 284 13.67 9.11 14.42
C ILE A 284 15.13 8.72 14.22
N GLN A 285 15.46 7.42 14.27
CA GLN A 285 16.84 7.00 14.03
C GLN A 285 17.35 7.40 12.64
N SER A 286 16.46 7.46 11.64
CA SER A 286 16.82 7.79 10.25
C SER A 286 17.16 9.27 10.06
N ILE A 287 16.70 10.14 10.96
CA ILE A 287 16.86 11.60 10.87
C ILE A 287 17.71 12.21 11.99
N PHE A 288 18.12 11.40 12.98
CA PHE A 288 18.76 11.89 14.19
C PHE A 288 20.27 12.08 14.03
N PHE A 289 20.71 13.32 13.83
CA PHE A 289 22.12 13.73 13.81
C PHE A 289 22.39 14.73 14.93
N ILE A 290 23.43 14.47 15.74
CA ILE A 290 23.86 15.40 16.78
C ILE A 290 24.37 16.69 16.11
N GLY A 291 23.97 17.86 16.63
CA GLY A 291 24.44 19.16 16.16
C GLY A 291 23.62 19.83 15.05
N SER A 292 22.59 19.17 14.50
CA SER A 292 21.69 19.78 13.51
C SER A 292 20.40 20.30 14.14
N ALA A 293 20.16 21.61 14.06
CA ALA A 293 18.88 22.20 14.49
C ALA A 293 17.66 21.60 13.75
N VAL A 294 17.85 21.21 12.49
CA VAL A 294 16.79 20.59 11.66
C VAL A 294 16.36 19.25 12.24
N THR A 295 17.30 18.45 12.76
CA THR A 295 16.99 17.18 13.42
C THR A 295 16.02 17.37 14.58
N PHE A 296 16.28 18.33 15.46
CA PHE A 296 15.42 18.58 16.62
C PHE A 296 14.01 19.03 16.21
N VAL A 297 13.89 19.87 15.18
CA VAL A 297 12.59 20.27 14.62
C VAL A 297 11.81 19.06 14.11
N LEU A 298 12.46 18.18 13.32
CA LEU A 298 11.79 17.00 12.79
C LEU A 298 11.38 16.02 13.90
N VAL A 299 12.23 15.82 14.92
CA VAL A 299 11.88 15.02 16.10
C VAL A 299 10.62 15.56 16.76
N ILE A 300 10.53 16.88 17.00
CA ILE A 300 9.34 17.51 17.61
C ILE A 300 8.10 17.25 16.74
N ILE A 301 8.22 17.33 15.41
CA ILE A 301 7.12 17.03 14.49
C ILE A 301 6.68 15.57 14.63
N PHE A 302 7.60 14.60 14.66
CA PHE A 302 7.27 13.18 14.81
C PHE A 302 6.65 12.87 16.17
N VAL A 303 7.20 13.41 17.25
CA VAL A 303 6.64 13.26 18.61
C VAL A 303 5.23 13.85 18.67
N SER A 304 5.03 15.04 18.09
CA SER A 304 3.71 15.69 18.02
C SER A 304 2.72 14.84 17.20
N ALA A 305 3.15 14.31 16.05
CA ALA A 305 2.34 13.40 15.23
C ALA A 305 1.98 12.11 15.99
N GLY A 306 2.90 11.57 16.80
CA GLY A 306 2.66 10.44 17.69
C GLY A 306 1.56 10.73 18.71
N PHE A 307 1.63 11.88 19.38
CA PHE A 307 0.57 12.32 20.31
C PHE A 307 -0.77 12.56 19.61
N ILE A 308 -0.77 13.17 18.42
CA ILE A 308 -1.98 13.35 17.60
C ILE A 308 -2.59 11.99 17.25
N GLY A 309 -1.76 10.99 16.90
CA GLY A 309 -2.21 9.62 16.66
C GLY A 309 -2.89 8.99 17.89
N PHE A 310 -2.35 9.20 19.08
CA PHE A 310 -2.98 8.72 20.33
C PHE A 310 -4.23 9.52 20.74
N PHE A 311 -4.28 10.81 20.41
CA PHE A 311 -5.47 11.63 20.57
C PHE A 311 -6.62 11.11 19.69
N ILE A 312 -6.32 10.79 18.42
CA ILE A 312 -7.23 10.13 17.49
C ILE A 312 -7.70 8.78 18.06
N TYR A 313 -6.77 7.96 18.55
CA TYR A 313 -7.09 6.65 19.15
C TYR A 313 -8.08 6.75 20.31
N LYS A 314 -7.89 7.70 21.23
CA LYS A 314 -8.72 7.86 22.43
C LYS A 314 -10.06 8.54 22.17
N ARG A 315 -10.22 9.21 21.00
CA ARG A 315 -11.39 10.05 20.69
C ARG A 315 -11.67 11.10 21.77
N GLY A 316 -10.61 11.63 22.38
CA GLY A 316 -10.72 12.57 23.50
C GLY A 316 -9.36 13.10 23.97
N LEU A 317 -9.37 14.23 24.68
CA LEU A 317 -8.17 14.96 25.12
C LEU A 317 -7.40 14.30 26.27
N LYS A 318 -7.98 13.28 26.92
CA LYS A 318 -7.35 12.63 28.08
C LYS A 318 -6.29 11.62 27.64
N ILE A 319 -5.07 12.11 27.43
CA ILE A 319 -3.88 11.29 27.21
C ILE A 319 -3.43 10.72 28.56
N THR A 320 -3.29 9.39 28.65
CA THR A 320 -2.79 8.75 29.88
C THR A 320 -1.26 8.71 29.90
N TRP A 321 -0.68 8.51 31.09
CA TRP A 321 0.76 8.27 31.23
C TRP A 321 1.25 7.09 30.40
N VAL A 322 0.41 6.07 30.22
CA VAL A 322 0.70 4.91 29.37
C VAL A 322 0.79 5.31 27.90
N ASP A 323 -0.13 6.13 27.40
CA ASP A 323 -0.08 6.63 26.01
C ASP A 323 1.14 7.53 25.79
N THR A 324 1.50 8.33 26.78
CA THR A 324 2.71 9.16 26.78
C THR A 324 3.98 8.30 26.70
N ALA A 325 4.03 7.19 27.46
CA ALA A 325 5.13 6.24 27.40
C ALA A 325 5.26 5.59 26.01
N TYR A 326 4.15 5.29 25.33
CA TYR A 326 4.15 4.78 23.95
C TYR A 326 4.66 5.78 22.90
N VAL A 327 4.83 7.06 23.24
CA VAL A 327 5.45 8.05 22.35
C VAL A 327 6.88 8.33 22.78
N LEU A 328 7.11 8.63 24.05
CA LEU A 328 8.42 9.06 24.54
C LEU A 328 9.45 7.94 24.57
N ILE A 329 9.09 6.73 25.01
CA ILE A 329 10.06 5.61 25.07
C ILE A 329 10.55 5.23 23.66
N PRO A 330 9.67 5.01 22.65
CA PRO A 330 10.10 4.75 21.28
C PRO A 330 10.94 5.87 20.68
N THR A 331 10.62 7.13 21.03
CA THR A 331 11.39 8.30 20.61
C THR A 331 12.82 8.24 21.17
N LEU A 332 12.97 8.00 22.47
CA LEU A 332 14.27 7.87 23.11
C LEU A 332 15.08 6.70 22.54
N ILE A 333 14.43 5.55 22.31
CA ILE A 333 15.06 4.39 21.66
C ILE A 333 15.55 4.78 20.26
N GLY A 334 14.71 5.44 19.46
CA GLY A 334 15.08 5.91 18.12
C GLY A 334 16.25 6.89 18.14
N MET A 335 16.31 7.81 19.13
CA MET A 335 17.44 8.71 19.32
C MET A 335 18.71 7.95 19.69
N ILE A 336 18.66 7.02 20.65
CA ILE A 336 19.81 6.22 21.07
C ILE A 336 20.38 5.44 19.88
N ILE A 337 19.51 4.78 19.11
CA ILE A 337 19.94 4.06 17.91
C ILE A 337 20.54 5.04 16.89
N GLY A 338 19.90 6.20 16.68
CA GLY A 338 20.41 7.25 15.81
C GLY A 338 21.82 7.72 16.18
N VAL A 339 22.10 7.95 17.47
CA VAL A 339 23.44 8.31 17.96
C VAL A 339 24.44 7.19 17.71
N MET A 340 24.08 5.96 18.06
CA MET A 340 24.95 4.80 17.86
C MET A 340 25.31 4.58 16.38
N MET A 341 24.39 4.89 15.47
CA MET A 341 24.58 4.70 14.04
C MET A 341 25.29 5.85 13.33
N ASN A 342 25.08 7.10 13.77
CA ASN A 342 25.59 8.29 13.08
C ASN A 342 26.90 8.83 13.66
N GLY A 343 27.36 8.31 14.81
CA GLY A 343 28.56 8.81 15.49
C GLY A 343 28.36 10.19 16.11
N PHE A 344 29.37 10.63 16.87
CA PHE A 344 29.41 11.98 17.45
C PHE A 344 29.79 13.05 16.42
#